data_AF-A0A0F9GPF3-F1
#
_entry.id   AF-A0A0F9GPF3-F1
#
_cell.length_a   1.000
_cell.length_b   1.000
_cell.length_c   1.000
_cell.angle_alpha   90.00
_cell.angle_beta   90.00
_cell.angle_gamma   90.00
#
_symmetry.space_group_name_H-M   'P 1'
#
loop_
_entity.id
_entity.type
_entity.pdbx_description
1 polymer ?
#
loop_
_entity_poly.entity_id
_entity_poly.type
_entity_poly.pdbx_seq_one_letter_code
_entity_poly.pdbx_strand_id
1 'polypeptide(L)'
;ELCEGEPFQLEEWIDVEEINDRARYNMLRPELDHGESEAIVLYFEKGMELFLVDDGEARKTAERFGIKITGTGGLLLLAKQQGLISSVRSEIDKLEKEGEFRLSDSVRNILLQAAGE
;
A
#
# COMPACT_ATOMS: atom_id res chain seq x y z
N GLU A 1 3.81 -18.62 18.89
CA GLU A 1 3.87 -17.63 19.99
C GLU A 1 3.01 -16.46 19.60
N LEU A 2 1.95 -16.18 20.37
CA LEU A 2 1.16 -14.96 20.22
C LEU A 2 1.95 -13.87 20.92
N CYS A 3 2.37 -12.82 20.20
CA CYS A 3 3.01 -11.66 20.81
C CYS A 3 2.06 -11.07 21.87
N GLU A 4 2.43 -11.16 23.14
CA GLU A 4 1.79 -10.44 24.24
C GLU A 4 2.16 -8.94 24.13
N GLY A 5 1.55 -8.26 23.16
CA GLY A 5 1.55 -6.80 23.06
C GLY A 5 0.30 -6.22 23.70
N GLU A 6 0.38 -4.94 24.12
CA GLU A 6 -0.79 -4.12 24.45
C GLU A 6 -1.87 -4.30 23.37
N PRO A 7 -3.17 -4.41 23.74
CA PRO A 7 -4.25 -4.56 22.77
C PRO A 7 -4.24 -3.37 21.80
N PHE A 8 -3.95 -3.65 20.53
CA PHE A 8 -3.97 -2.64 19.48
C PHE A 8 -5.42 -2.17 19.29
N GLN A 9 -5.70 -0.91 19.64
CA GLN A 9 -6.99 -0.31 19.38
C GLN A 9 -7.02 0.15 17.93
N LEU A 10 -7.93 -0.44 17.15
CA LEU A 10 -8.15 -0.02 15.77
C LEU A 10 -8.78 1.36 15.75
N GLU A 11 -8.31 2.19 14.82
CA GLU A 11 -8.89 3.49 14.53
C GLU A 11 -10.27 3.33 13.88
N GLU A 12 -11.18 4.29 14.09
CA GLU A 12 -12.56 4.24 13.58
C GLU A 12 -12.66 4.19 12.04
N TRP A 13 -11.62 4.64 11.33
CA TRP A 13 -11.59 4.64 9.87
C TRP A 13 -11.13 3.30 9.29
N ILE A 14 -10.77 2.32 10.13
CA ILE A 14 -10.34 1.00 9.69
C ILE A 14 -11.52 0.02 9.75
N ASP A 15 -11.98 -0.40 8.57
CA ASP A 15 -12.95 -1.47 8.45
C ASP A 15 -12.25 -2.84 8.43
N VAL A 16 -12.65 -3.74 9.34
CA VAL A 16 -12.13 -5.11 9.40
C VAL A 16 -13.07 -6.05 8.67
N GLU A 17 -12.52 -6.82 7.74
CA GLU A 17 -13.28 -7.70 6.86
C GLU A 17 -12.68 -9.12 6.84
N GLU A 18 -13.54 -10.13 6.90
CA GLU A 18 -13.12 -11.53 6.73
C GLU A 18 -13.11 -11.92 5.25
N ILE A 19 -12.11 -12.72 4.86
CA ILE A 19 -12.05 -13.31 3.51
C ILE A 19 -12.91 -14.57 3.38
N ASN A 20 -13.53 -14.73 2.22
CA ASN A 20 -14.41 -15.86 1.89
C ASN A 20 -13.76 -16.86 0.91
N ASP A 21 -12.96 -16.38 -0.05
CA ASP A 21 -12.28 -17.16 -1.09
C ASP A 21 -10.98 -17.77 -0.53
N ARG A 22 -11.16 -18.79 0.31
CA ARG A 22 -10.05 -19.57 0.87
C ARG A 22 -9.23 -20.30 -0.19
N ALA A 23 -9.80 -20.57 -1.36
CA ALA A 23 -9.08 -21.22 -2.45
C ALA A 23 -8.02 -20.28 -3.05
N ARG A 24 -8.39 -19.04 -3.38
CA ARG A 24 -7.45 -18.03 -3.84
C ARG A 24 -6.42 -17.70 -2.78
N TYR A 25 -6.84 -17.56 -1.53
CA TYR A 25 -5.91 -17.36 -0.41
C TYR A 25 -4.84 -18.46 -0.38
N ASN A 26 -5.22 -19.74 -0.39
CA ASN A 26 -4.27 -20.85 -0.36
C ASN A 26 -3.35 -20.90 -1.59
N MET A 27 -3.80 -20.39 -2.73
CA MET A 27 -2.99 -20.27 -3.95
C MET A 27 -1.91 -19.18 -3.85
N LEU A 28 -2.16 -18.11 -3.09
CA LEU A 28 -1.24 -16.97 -2.90
C LEU A 28 -0.18 -17.22 -1.81
N ARG A 29 -0.54 -18.00 -0.78
CA ARG A 29 0.32 -18.29 0.39
C ARG A 29 1.73 -18.83 0.09
N PRO A 30 2.00 -19.57 -0.99
CA PRO A 30 3.38 -19.99 -1.31
C PRO A 30 4.33 -18.83 -1.61
N GLU A 31 3.80 -17.68 -2.05
CA GLU A 31 4.60 -16.52 -2.47
C GLU A 31 4.44 -15.32 -1.54
N LEU A 32 3.27 -15.16 -0.92
CA LEU A 32 2.92 -14.01 -0.10
C LEU A 32 2.67 -14.41 1.34
N ASP A 33 2.84 -13.47 2.28
CA ASP A 33 2.47 -13.67 3.68
C ASP A 33 0.94 -13.77 3.88
N HIS A 34 0.50 -13.90 5.13
CA HIS A 34 -0.92 -14.02 5.45
C HIS A 34 -1.69 -12.74 5.09
N GLY A 35 -1.19 -11.57 5.50
CA GLY A 35 -1.86 -10.30 5.32
C GLY A 35 -1.94 -9.89 3.86
N GLU A 36 -0.84 -10.03 3.11
CA GLU A 36 -0.79 -9.72 1.67
C GLU A 36 -1.70 -10.65 0.85
N SER A 37 -1.73 -11.94 1.22
CA SER A 37 -2.66 -12.89 0.59
C SER A 37 -4.12 -12.51 0.85
N GLU A 38 -4.45 -12.14 2.09
CA GLU A 38 -5.80 -11.73 2.48
C GLU A 38 -6.20 -10.42 1.80
N ALA A 39 -5.29 -9.44 1.70
CA ALA A 39 -5.54 -8.15 1.10
C ALA A 39 -5.84 -8.25 -0.41
N ILE A 40 -5.09 -9.08 -1.15
CA ILE A 40 -5.39 -9.39 -2.56
C ILE A 40 -6.73 -10.11 -2.70
N VAL A 41 -7.06 -11.03 -1.80
CA VAL A 41 -8.36 -11.72 -1.82
C VAL A 41 -9.50 -10.73 -1.60
N LEU A 42 -9.40 -9.85 -0.60
CA LEU A 42 -10.38 -8.79 -0.33
C LEU A 42 -10.54 -7.83 -1.51
N TYR A 43 -9.45 -7.46 -2.18
CA TYR A 43 -9.49 -6.62 -3.37
C TYR A 43 -10.51 -7.14 -4.39
N PHE A 44 -10.45 -8.44 -4.69
CA PHE A 44 -11.36 -9.08 -5.62
C PHE A 44 -12.76 -9.30 -5.05
N GLU A 45 -12.88 -9.76 -3.80
CA GLU A 45 -14.18 -10.01 -3.18
C GLU A 45 -15.05 -8.76 -3.09
N LYS A 46 -14.41 -7.63 -2.79
CA LYS A 46 -15.08 -6.35 -2.62
C LYS A 46 -15.16 -5.54 -3.92
N GLY A 47 -14.58 -6.05 -5.02
CA GLY A 47 -14.57 -5.35 -6.31
C GLY A 47 -13.84 -4.00 -6.24
N MET A 48 -12.75 -3.94 -5.49
CA MET A 48 -11.95 -2.73 -5.32
C MET A 48 -11.28 -2.33 -6.63
N GLU A 49 -11.11 -1.03 -6.84
CA GLU A 49 -10.51 -0.51 -8.07
C GLU A 49 -9.01 -0.18 -7.92
N LEU A 50 -8.52 -0.10 -6.70
CA LEU A 50 -7.14 0.27 -6.38
C LEU A 50 -6.63 -0.50 -5.17
N PHE A 51 -5.42 -1.05 -5.29
CA PHE A 51 -4.74 -1.78 -4.23
C PHE A 51 -3.53 -0.98 -3.74
N LEU A 52 -3.47 -0.66 -2.44
CA LEU A 52 -2.31 -0.03 -1.83
C LEU A 52 -1.35 -1.13 -1.36
N VAL A 53 -0.10 -1.10 -1.82
CA VAL A 53 0.89 -2.12 -1.50
C VAL A 53 2.28 -1.50 -1.29
N ASP A 54 2.94 -1.91 -0.21
CA ASP A 54 4.30 -1.51 0.15
C ASP A 54 5.32 -2.63 -0.07
N ASP A 55 4.91 -3.90 0.00
CA ASP A 55 5.78 -5.06 -0.26
C ASP A 55 6.08 -5.30 -1.76
N GLY A 56 7.32 -5.74 -2.03
CA GLY A 56 7.82 -5.96 -3.39
C GLY A 56 7.26 -7.21 -4.07
N GLU A 57 7.10 -8.32 -3.34
CA GLU A 57 6.55 -9.57 -3.90
C GLU A 57 5.04 -9.49 -4.04
N ALA A 58 4.35 -8.85 -3.09
CA ALA A 58 2.94 -8.52 -3.20
C ALA A 58 2.66 -7.61 -4.40
N ARG A 59 3.48 -6.57 -4.61
CA ARG A 59 3.41 -5.71 -5.81
C ARG A 59 3.51 -6.52 -7.10
N LYS A 60 4.55 -7.35 -7.25
CA LYS A 60 4.74 -8.18 -8.46
C LYS A 60 3.56 -9.13 -8.66
N THR A 61 3.06 -9.71 -7.58
CA THR A 61 1.93 -10.64 -7.65
C THR A 61 0.66 -9.93 -8.10
N ALA A 62 0.33 -8.78 -7.49
CA ALA A 62 -0.80 -7.95 -7.89
C ALA A 62 -0.72 -7.54 -9.37
N GLU A 63 0.46 -7.11 -9.84
CA GLU A 63 0.68 -6.79 -11.26
C GLU A 63 0.40 -7.98 -12.19
N ARG A 64 0.83 -9.20 -11.84
CA ARG A 64 0.54 -10.41 -12.63
C ARG A 64 -0.95 -10.71 -12.70
N PHE A 65 -1.70 -10.37 -11.66
CA PHE A 65 -3.16 -10.50 -11.63
C PHE A 65 -3.90 -9.33 -12.33
N GLY A 66 -3.17 -8.36 -12.90
CA GLY A 66 -3.76 -7.19 -13.55
C GLY A 66 -4.42 -6.21 -12.56
N ILE A 67 -4.05 -6.29 -11.28
CA ILE A 67 -4.55 -5.41 -10.23
C ILE A 67 -3.93 -4.03 -10.43
N LYS A 68 -4.77 -3.00 -10.39
CA LYS A 68 -4.28 -1.62 -10.37
C LYS A 68 -3.73 -1.32 -8.98
N ILE A 69 -2.45 -1.02 -8.92
CA ILE A 69 -1.75 -0.76 -7.66
C ILE A 69 -1.42 0.72 -7.46
N THR A 70 -1.24 1.11 -6.21
CA THR A 70 -0.59 2.35 -5.79
C THR A 70 0.32 2.08 -4.59
N GLY A 71 1.17 3.05 -4.27
CA GLY A 71 1.99 3.05 -3.06
C GLY A 71 1.98 4.45 -2.43
N THR A 72 2.76 4.65 -1.37
CA THR A 72 2.85 5.93 -0.66
C THR A 72 3.09 7.13 -1.58
N GLY A 73 4.00 7.00 -2.56
CA GLY A 73 4.25 8.08 -3.53
C GLY A 73 3.02 8.45 -4.37
N GLY A 74 2.21 7.47 -4.77
CA GLY A 74 0.96 7.71 -5.48
C GLY A 74 -0.09 8.40 -4.61
N LEU A 75 -0.12 8.09 -3.30
CA LEU A 75 -0.97 8.80 -2.33
C LEU A 75 -0.53 10.26 -2.15
N LEU A 76 0.76 10.55 -2.10
CA LEU A 76 1.26 11.93 -2.05
C LEU A 76 0.84 12.74 -3.28
N LEU A 77 0.94 12.13 -4.48
CA LEU A 77 0.47 12.76 -5.71
C LEU A 77 -1.03 13.05 -5.66
N LEU A 78 -1.83 12.09 -5.22
CA LEU A 78 -3.27 12.26 -5.05
C LEU A 78 -3.60 13.37 -4.05
N ALA A 79 -2.92 13.40 -2.91
CA ALA A 79 -3.09 14.43 -1.89
C ALA A 79 -2.77 15.82 -2.43
N LYS A 80 -1.70 15.96 -3.23
CA LYS A 80 -1.36 17.24 -3.88
C LYS A 80 -2.43 17.65 -4.89
N GLN A 81 -2.90 16.73 -5.72
CA GLN A 81 -3.98 16.99 -6.69
C GLN A 81 -5.27 17.45 -6.00
N GLN A 82 -5.54 16.95 -4.79
CA GLN A 82 -6.69 17.36 -3.98
C GLN A 82 -6.44 18.62 -3.14
N GLY A 83 -5.24 19.22 -3.19
CA GLY A 83 -4.88 20.41 -2.42
C GLY A 83 -4.69 20.17 -0.93
N LEU A 84 -4.56 18.91 -0.49
CA LEU A 84 -4.34 18.53 0.91
C LEU A 84 -2.89 18.78 1.35
N ILE A 85 -1.95 18.74 0.42
CA ILE A 85 -0.54 19.09 0.62
C ILE A 85 -0.09 20.09 -0.43
N SER A 86 0.86 20.95 -0.07
CA SER A 86 1.40 21.99 -0.95
C SER A 86 2.60 21.53 -1.79
N SER A 87 3.38 20.57 -1.29
CA SER A 87 4.59 20.07 -1.95
C SER A 87 4.81 18.58 -1.69
N VAL A 88 4.93 17.80 -2.76
CA VAL A 88 5.31 16.39 -2.71
C VAL A 88 6.76 16.25 -2.25
N ARG A 89 7.66 17.16 -2.66
CA ARG A 89 9.04 17.19 -2.20
C ARG A 89 9.13 17.29 -0.68
N SER A 90 8.39 18.22 -0.08
CA SER A 90 8.42 18.42 1.37
C SER A 90 7.96 17.17 2.13
N GLU A 91 6.95 16.46 1.64
CA GLU A 91 6.47 15.25 2.30
C GLU A 91 7.40 14.05 2.11
N ILE A 92 7.99 13.88 0.92
CA ILE A 92 9.05 12.88 0.69
C ILE A 92 10.23 13.13 1.64
N ASP A 93 10.68 14.39 1.77
CA ASP A 93 11.81 14.75 2.63
C ASP A 93 11.54 14.43 4.11
N LYS A 94 10.29 14.63 4.57
CA LYS A 94 9.88 14.25 5.94
C LYS A 94 9.89 12.73 6.12
N LEU A 95 9.31 11.99 5.17
CA LEU A 95 9.28 10.53 5.22
C LEU A 95 10.70 9.94 5.27
N GLU A 96 11.63 10.46 4.47
CA GLU A 96 13.03 10.00 4.47
C GLU A 96 13.76 10.32 5.78
N LYS A 97 13.52 11.51 6.37
CA LYS A 97 14.22 11.97 7.57
C LYS A 97 13.66 11.37 8.86
N GLU A 98 12.35 11.21 8.95
CA GLU A 98 11.64 10.87 10.19
C GLU A 98 11.10 9.43 10.19
N GLY A 99 10.79 8.88 9.01
CA GLY A 99 10.06 7.62 8.87
C GLY A 99 10.87 6.44 8.36
N GLU A 100 12.21 6.55 8.27
CA GLU A 100 13.11 5.54 7.66
C GLU A 100 12.70 5.11 6.24
N PHE A 101 11.91 5.94 5.55
CA PHE A 101 11.39 5.64 4.23
C PHE A 101 12.49 5.80 3.19
N ARG A 102 12.75 4.76 2.40
CA ARG A 102 13.80 4.75 1.38
C ARG A 102 13.20 4.78 0.00
N LEU A 103 13.62 5.75 -0.80
CA LEU A 103 13.18 5.90 -2.16
C LEU A 103 14.41 6.08 -3.06
N SER A 104 14.44 5.41 -4.20
CA SER A 104 15.55 5.62 -5.14
C SER A 104 15.42 7.00 -5.80
N ASP A 105 16.56 7.59 -6.16
CA ASP A 105 16.57 8.89 -6.86
C ASP A 105 15.70 8.86 -8.14
N SER A 106 15.69 7.71 -8.84
CA SER A 106 14.85 7.53 -10.03
C SER A 106 13.36 7.65 -9.73
N VAL A 107 12.86 6.95 -8.70
CA VAL A 107 11.44 7.03 -8.31
C VAL A 107 11.12 8.43 -7.78
N ARG A 108 12.06 9.05 -7.03
CA ARG A 108 11.88 10.39 -6.48
C ARG A 108 11.67 11.40 -7.59
N ASN A 109 12.52 11.37 -8.61
CA ASN A 109 12.43 12.25 -9.75
C ASN A 109 11.14 12.04 -10.55
N ILE A 110 10.68 10.79 -10.70
CA ILE A 110 9.39 10.48 -11.34
C ILE A 110 8.23 11.12 -10.55
N LEU A 111 8.22 10.97 -9.22
CA LEU A 111 7.18 11.55 -8.37
C LEU A 111 7.19 13.09 -8.44
N LEU A 112 8.36 13.72 -8.36
CA LEU A 112 8.49 15.17 -8.44
C LEU A 112 8.04 15.72 -9.80
N GLN A 113 8.46 15.08 -10.89
CA GLN A 113 8.01 15.44 -12.23
C GLN A 113 6.49 15.31 -12.37
N ALA A 114 5.89 14.23 -11.86
CA ALA A 114 4.44 14.04 -11.86
C ALA A 114 3.70 15.09 -11.00
N ALA A 115 4.37 15.60 -9.96
CA ALA A 115 3.86 16.68 -9.11
C ALA A 115 4.08 18.08 -9.71
N GLY A 116 4.87 18.23 -10.77
CA GLY A 116 5.29 19.52 -11.32
C GLY A 116 6.31 20.25 -10.43
N GLU A 117 7.18 19.51 -9.73
CA GLU A 117 8.23 19.99 -8.80
C GLU A 117 9.65 19.57 -9.18
#